data_AF-A0A814Q8M1-F1
#
_entry.id   AF-A0A814Q8M1-F1
#
_cell.length_a   1.000
_cell.length_b   1.000
_cell.length_c   1.000
_cell.angle_alpha   90.00
_cell.angle_beta   90.00
_cell.angle_gamma   90.00
#
_symmetry.space_group_name_H-M   'P 1'
#
loop_
_entity.id
_entity.type
_entity.pdbx_description
1 polymer ?
#
loop_
_entity_poly.entity_id
_entity_poly.type
_entity_poly.pdbx_seq_one_letter_code
_entity_poly.pdbx_strand_id
1 'polypeptide(L)'
;MILKIIKKLPWHLERIKDICWSSTFHRFILTTENYGICFVYENTISLDNANCFKQEKFHSCTCSNTSLFLTVDDYGSSIMEYHLLPSIELIKQWKSPYTCTKDEYIDSIRYNNEKFSLIIQKFPEKILKIELRSIKTLDRLWSIQLDMDLKPYQYGKIKETYHYNPRPYNATLFRDNILAILTESGINFHKL
;
A
#
# COMPACT_ATOMS: atom_id res chain seq x y z
N MET A 1 -6.68 -23.17 -9.14
CA MET A 1 -6.28 -23.21 -7.71
C MET A 1 -7.30 -22.41 -6.93
N ILE A 2 -8.12 -23.04 -6.09
CA ILE A 2 -9.23 -22.32 -5.42
C ILE A 2 -8.68 -21.39 -4.33
N LEU A 3 -8.88 -20.08 -4.49
CA LEU A 3 -8.66 -19.06 -3.45
C LEU A 3 -9.63 -19.32 -2.29
N LYS A 4 -9.17 -20.10 -1.30
CA LYS A 4 -9.96 -20.43 -0.11
C LYS A 4 -9.65 -19.41 0.99
N ILE A 5 -10.68 -18.72 1.45
CA ILE A 5 -10.60 -17.87 2.63
C ILE A 5 -10.33 -18.75 3.85
N ILE A 6 -9.20 -18.54 4.51
CA ILE A 6 -8.82 -19.23 5.74
C ILE A 6 -9.14 -18.43 7.01
N LYS A 7 -9.27 -17.10 6.88
CA LYS A 7 -9.60 -16.18 7.97
C LYS A 7 -10.24 -14.92 7.42
N LYS A 8 -11.21 -14.37 8.15
CA LYS A 8 -11.79 -13.06 7.90
C LYS A 8 -11.62 -12.20 9.14
N LEU A 9 -11.22 -10.95 8.92
CA LEU A 9 -11.11 -9.96 9.96
C LEU A 9 -11.99 -8.77 9.59
N PRO A 10 -13.14 -8.58 10.27
CA PRO A 10 -14.05 -7.49 9.93
C PRO A 10 -13.43 -6.13 10.27
N TRP A 11 -13.72 -5.12 9.45
CA TRP A 11 -13.37 -3.73 9.71
C TRP A 11 -14.63 -2.87 9.48
N HIS A 12 -15.05 -2.14 10.51
CA HIS A 12 -16.32 -1.41 10.52
C HIS A 12 -16.17 0.10 10.74
N LEU A 13 -14.94 0.58 10.83
CA LEU A 13 -14.69 1.95 11.26
C LEU A 13 -14.80 2.92 10.10
N GLU A 14 -14.01 2.67 9.06
CA GLU A 14 -13.94 3.57 7.91
C GLU A 14 -13.30 2.91 6.70
N ARG A 15 -13.17 3.66 5.61
CA ARG A 15 -12.47 3.19 4.43
C ARG A 15 -10.96 3.09 4.71
N ILE A 16 -10.41 1.92 4.44
CA ILE A 16 -8.96 1.69 4.38
C ILE A 16 -8.50 2.06 2.96
N LYS A 17 -7.40 2.79 2.85
CA LYS A 17 -6.77 3.17 1.57
C LYS A 17 -5.75 2.12 1.15
N ASP A 18 -4.86 1.75 2.06
CA ASP A 18 -3.81 0.77 1.82
C ASP A 18 -3.45 -0.04 3.07
N ILE A 19 -2.75 -1.15 2.86
CA ILE A 19 -2.33 -2.10 3.89
C ILE A 19 -0.93 -2.63 3.62
N CYS A 20 -0.12 -2.71 4.68
CA CYS A 20 1.09 -3.52 4.68
C CYS A 20 1.27 -4.30 6.00
N TRP A 21 2.12 -5.31 5.98
CA TRP A 21 2.48 -6.10 7.16
C TRP A 21 3.86 -5.69 7.68
N SER A 22 3.98 -5.38 8.96
CA SER A 22 5.26 -5.17 9.64
C SER A 22 5.65 -6.40 10.45
N SER A 23 6.74 -7.05 10.05
CA SER A 23 7.36 -8.12 10.83
C SER A 23 7.94 -7.62 12.15
N THR A 24 8.37 -6.36 12.21
CA THR A 24 8.96 -5.73 13.40
C THR A 24 7.94 -5.52 14.52
N PHE A 25 6.73 -5.09 14.17
CA PHE A 25 5.66 -4.94 15.15
C PHE A 25 4.77 -6.17 15.30
N HIS A 26 4.87 -7.14 14.38
CA HIS A 26 3.90 -8.22 14.21
C HIS A 26 2.46 -7.69 14.07
N ARG A 27 2.29 -6.64 13.26
CA ARG A 27 1.01 -5.95 13.04
C ARG A 27 0.83 -5.57 11.57
N PHE A 28 -0.43 -5.51 11.15
CA PHE A 28 -0.82 -4.78 9.96
C PHE A 28 -0.76 -3.28 10.23
N ILE A 29 -0.32 -2.54 9.22
CA ILE A 29 -0.34 -1.08 9.19
C ILE A 29 -1.33 -0.70 8.10
N LEU A 30 -2.35 0.06 8.47
CA LEU A 30 -3.41 0.51 7.59
C LEU A 30 -3.28 2.02 7.40
N THR A 31 -3.35 2.49 6.16
CA THR A 31 -3.70 3.89 5.90
C THR A 31 -5.21 4.00 5.78
N THR A 32 -5.78 5.03 6.38
CA THR A 32 -7.22 5.18 6.47
C THR A 32 -7.66 6.60 6.15
N GLU A 33 -8.93 6.78 5.80
CA GLU A 33 -9.46 8.07 5.34
C GLU A 33 -9.35 9.19 6.40
N ASN A 34 -9.71 8.91 7.66
CA ASN A 34 -9.86 9.92 8.71
C ASN A 34 -8.79 9.83 9.82
N TYR A 35 -8.26 8.63 10.11
CA TYR A 35 -7.27 8.45 11.16
C TYR A 35 -5.81 8.48 10.69
N GLY A 36 -5.54 8.54 9.38
CA GLY A 36 -4.19 8.58 8.83
C GLY A 36 -3.53 7.21 8.83
N ILE A 37 -3.13 6.70 10.00
CA ILE A 37 -2.51 5.38 10.18
C ILE A 37 -3.14 4.64 11.36
N CYS A 38 -3.41 3.36 11.19
CA CYS A 38 -3.80 2.45 12.28
C CYS A 38 -2.92 1.18 12.30
N PHE A 39 -2.46 0.81 13.49
CA PHE A 39 -1.74 -0.45 13.72
C PHE A 39 -2.70 -1.51 14.25
N VAL A 40 -2.77 -2.66 13.59
CA VAL A 40 -3.77 -3.70 13.90
C VAL A 40 -3.11 -5.05 14.07
N TYR A 41 -3.46 -5.75 15.15
CA TYR A 41 -2.95 -7.09 15.40
C TYR A 41 -3.52 -8.11 14.42
N GLU A 42 -2.74 -9.15 14.11
CA GLU A 42 -3.15 -10.24 13.24
C GLU A 42 -4.45 -10.92 13.70
N ASN A 43 -4.68 -11.03 15.00
CA ASN A 43 -5.78 -11.83 15.57
C ASN A 43 -7.00 -11.03 16.00
N THR A 44 -6.88 -9.71 16.12
CA THR A 44 -7.98 -8.85 16.58
C THR A 44 -7.97 -7.57 15.79
N ILE A 45 -8.95 -7.43 14.90
CA ILE A 45 -9.29 -6.15 14.31
C ILE A 45 -10.45 -5.57 15.12
N SER A 46 -10.13 -4.81 16.16
CA SER A 46 -11.09 -4.02 16.91
C SER A 46 -10.47 -2.65 17.21
N LEU A 47 -11.32 -1.62 17.23
CA LEU A 47 -10.91 -0.23 17.51
C LEU A 47 -10.15 -0.13 18.84
N ASP A 48 -10.60 -0.88 19.86
CA ASP A 48 -10.00 -0.90 21.21
C ASP A 48 -8.54 -1.37 21.20
N ASN A 49 -8.12 -2.08 20.15
CA ASN A 49 -6.77 -2.61 19.97
C ASN A 49 -5.99 -1.93 18.84
N ALA A 50 -6.59 -0.95 18.16
CA ALA A 50 -5.96 -0.22 17.06
C ALA A 50 -5.33 1.07 17.58
N ASN A 51 -4.00 1.14 17.53
CA ASN A 51 -3.30 2.40 17.79
C ASN A 51 -3.38 3.24 16.51
N CYS A 52 -4.27 4.23 16.50
CA CYS A 52 -4.44 5.12 15.37
C CYS A 52 -3.86 6.51 15.65
N PHE A 53 -3.09 7.05 14.72
CA PHE A 53 -2.39 8.32 14.88
C PHE A 53 -2.93 9.35 13.89
N LYS A 54 -3.73 10.29 14.39
CA LYS A 54 -4.26 11.38 13.57
C LYS A 54 -3.14 12.35 13.19
N GLN A 55 -2.50 12.07 12.06
CA GLN A 55 -1.54 12.94 11.39
C GLN A 55 -1.93 13.05 9.90
N GLU A 56 -1.07 13.70 9.10
CA GLU A 56 -1.23 13.97 7.67
C GLU A 56 -2.04 12.92 6.89
N LYS A 57 -2.78 13.35 5.86
CA LYS A 57 -3.54 12.42 5.01
C LYS A 57 -2.56 11.57 4.23
N PHE A 58 -2.51 10.27 4.55
CA PHE A 58 -1.68 9.29 3.84
C PHE A 58 -2.53 8.47 2.89
N HIS A 59 -1.96 8.11 1.74
CA HIS A 59 -2.63 7.25 0.77
C HIS A 59 -2.15 5.81 0.85
N SER A 60 -0.87 5.58 0.64
CA SER A 60 -0.27 4.25 0.55
C SER A 60 0.83 4.06 1.57
N CYS A 61 1.04 2.81 1.99
CA CYS A 61 2.05 2.44 2.97
C CYS A 61 2.81 1.17 2.58
N THR A 62 4.07 1.12 3.03
CA THR A 62 4.89 -0.08 2.99
C THR A 62 5.94 -0.02 4.09
N CYS A 63 6.59 -1.12 4.44
CA CYS A 63 7.64 -1.10 5.45
C CYS A 63 8.78 -2.08 5.15
N SER A 64 9.94 -1.75 5.69
CA SER A 64 11.06 -2.66 5.89
C SER A 64 11.05 -3.17 7.35
N ASN A 65 12.11 -3.87 7.76
CA ASN A 65 12.27 -4.25 9.16
C ASN A 65 12.60 -3.06 10.08
N THR A 66 13.04 -1.93 9.54
CA THR A 66 13.51 -0.78 10.33
C THR A 66 12.67 0.47 10.12
N SER A 67 12.02 0.58 8.95
CA SER A 67 11.37 1.81 8.51
C SER A 67 9.96 1.58 7.99
N LEU A 68 9.06 2.50 8.31
CA LEU A 68 7.73 2.65 7.69
C LEU A 68 7.81 3.75 6.64
N PHE A 69 7.27 3.48 5.45
CA PHE A 69 7.19 4.43 4.36
C PHE A 69 5.74 4.74 4.04
N LEU A 70 5.43 6.03 3.94
CA LEU A 70 4.08 6.53 3.69
C LEU A 70 4.10 7.50 2.51
N THR A 71 3.08 7.45 1.67
CA THR A 71 2.84 8.46 0.64
C THR A 71 1.78 9.44 1.13
N VAL A 72 2.04 10.74 0.96
CA VAL A 72 1.05 11.78 1.28
C VAL A 72 -0.01 11.83 0.18
N ASP A 73 -1.27 11.89 0.60
CA ASP A 73 -2.46 11.95 -0.25
C ASP A 73 -2.67 13.37 -0.81
N ASP A 74 -1.76 13.78 -1.70
CA ASP A 74 -1.81 15.05 -2.43
C ASP A 74 -1.04 14.97 -3.75
N TYR A 75 -1.32 15.87 -4.69
CA TYR A 75 -0.53 16.04 -5.91
C TYR A 75 0.91 16.47 -5.57
N GLY A 76 1.88 16.00 -6.34
CA GLY A 76 3.29 16.09 -5.98
C GLY A 76 3.63 15.25 -4.74
N SER A 77 2.95 14.11 -4.57
CA SER A 77 2.97 13.27 -3.38
C SER A 77 4.38 13.10 -2.82
N SER A 78 4.52 13.40 -1.53
CA SER A 78 5.77 13.17 -0.80
C SER A 78 5.84 11.73 -0.28
N ILE A 79 7.05 11.21 -0.11
CA ILE A 79 7.30 9.95 0.58
C ILE A 79 7.94 10.29 1.93
N MET A 80 7.34 9.83 3.01
CA MET A 80 7.86 10.00 4.37
C MET A 80 8.39 8.67 4.89
N GLU A 81 9.60 8.69 5.44
CA GLU A 81 10.23 7.56 6.11
C GLU A 81 10.20 7.80 7.62
N TYR A 82 9.62 6.85 8.35
CA TYR A 82 9.60 6.81 9.79
C TYR A 82 10.42 5.64 10.30
N HIS A 83 11.14 5.83 11.40
CA HIS A 83 11.76 4.73 12.12
C HIS A 83 10.67 3.89 12.81
N LEU A 84 10.87 2.58 12.94
CA LEU A 84 9.90 1.71 13.63
C LEU A 84 10.22 1.55 15.14
N LEU A 85 11.48 1.46 15.53
CA LEU A 85 11.89 1.17 16.93
C LEU A 85 13.08 2.03 17.37
N PRO A 86 13.12 2.63 18.56
CA PRO A 86 12.25 2.36 19.69
C PRO A 86 10.91 3.10 19.63
N SER A 87 10.83 4.14 18.80
CA SER A 87 9.68 5.03 18.62
C SER A 87 9.44 5.29 17.14
N ILE A 88 8.19 5.61 16.80
CA ILE A 88 7.81 6.04 15.45
C ILE A 88 8.18 7.51 15.30
N GLU A 89 9.29 7.76 14.60
CA GLU A 89 9.83 9.11 14.40
C GLU A 89 10.15 9.35 12.93
N LEU A 90 9.82 10.54 12.44
CA LEU A 90 10.13 10.92 11.06
C LEU A 90 11.65 11.04 10.89
N ILE A 91 12.21 10.22 10.01
CA ILE A 91 13.62 10.25 9.64
C ILE A 91 13.83 11.22 8.48
N LYS A 92 12.99 11.09 7.45
CA LYS A 92 13.21 11.74 6.17
C LYS A 92 11.91 11.94 5.42
N GLN A 93 11.85 13.03 4.64
CA GLN A 93 10.78 13.28 3.70
C GLN A 93 11.38 13.62 2.33
N TRP A 94 11.02 12.84 1.31
CA TRP A 94 11.28 13.18 -0.08
C TRP A 94 10.06 13.89 -0.66
N LYS A 95 10.28 15.00 -1.36
CA LYS A 95 9.22 15.82 -1.95
C LYS A 95 9.39 15.90 -3.47
N SER A 96 8.33 16.32 -4.17
CA SER A 96 8.42 16.69 -5.58
C SER A 96 9.54 17.72 -5.81
N PRO A 97 10.32 17.63 -6.91
CA PRO A 97 10.18 16.71 -8.04
C PRO A 97 10.91 15.37 -7.86
N TYR A 98 11.52 15.13 -6.70
CA TYR A 98 12.30 13.90 -6.48
C TYR A 98 11.42 12.66 -6.39
N THR A 99 10.19 12.77 -5.87
CA THR A 99 9.24 11.66 -5.78
C THR A 99 8.45 11.50 -7.08
N CYS A 100 7.61 12.48 -7.40
CA CYS A 100 6.87 12.60 -8.66
C CYS A 100 6.78 14.07 -9.06
N THR A 101 6.28 14.37 -10.26
CA THR A 101 6.02 15.76 -10.66
C THR A 101 4.86 16.36 -9.86
N LYS A 102 4.71 17.69 -9.89
CA LYS A 102 3.71 18.41 -9.08
C LYS A 102 2.26 18.11 -9.48
N ASP A 103 2.05 17.64 -10.69
CA ASP A 103 0.78 17.24 -11.31
C ASP A 103 0.57 15.72 -11.28
N GLU A 104 1.52 14.98 -10.71
CA GLU A 104 1.45 13.54 -10.51
C GLU A 104 1.09 13.19 -9.06
N TYR A 105 0.60 11.97 -8.87
CA TYR A 105 0.18 11.43 -7.60
C TYR A 105 0.71 10.01 -7.40
N ILE A 106 1.24 9.66 -6.23
CA ILE A 106 1.68 8.29 -5.93
C ILE A 106 0.51 7.48 -5.38
N ASP A 107 -0.05 6.64 -6.24
CA ASP A 107 -1.19 5.78 -5.93
C ASP A 107 -0.82 4.53 -5.12
N SER A 108 0.38 3.98 -5.31
CA SER A 108 0.83 2.83 -4.53
C SER A 108 2.35 2.83 -4.35
N ILE A 109 2.81 2.40 -3.18
CA ILE A 109 4.20 2.12 -2.86
C ILE A 109 4.36 0.69 -2.32
N ARG A 110 5.38 -0.02 -2.79
CA ARG A 110 5.79 -1.33 -2.25
C ARG A 110 7.29 -1.40 -2.07
N TYR A 111 7.74 -1.75 -0.87
CA TYR A 111 9.13 -2.02 -0.55
C TYR A 111 9.47 -3.48 -0.84
N ASN A 112 10.61 -3.71 -1.49
CA ASN A 112 11.22 -5.02 -1.59
C ASN A 112 12.74 -4.88 -1.81
N ASN A 113 13.55 -5.47 -0.92
CA ASN A 113 15.01 -5.56 -1.06
C ASN A 113 15.69 -4.26 -1.51
N GLU A 114 15.58 -3.23 -0.67
CA GLU A 114 16.14 -1.88 -0.86
C GLU A 114 15.59 -1.11 -2.07
N LYS A 115 14.44 -1.54 -2.62
CA LYS A 115 13.81 -0.88 -3.76
C LYS A 115 12.36 -0.54 -3.45
N PHE A 116 11.89 0.56 -4.03
CA PHE A 116 10.47 0.87 -4.13
C PHE A 116 9.96 0.53 -5.52
N SER A 117 8.83 -0.17 -5.56
CA SER A 117 7.92 -0.13 -6.71
C SER A 117 6.88 0.93 -6.44
N LEU A 118 6.77 1.91 -7.34
CA LEU A 118 5.79 2.99 -7.29
C LEU A 118 4.81 2.85 -8.44
N ILE A 119 3.54 3.10 -8.16
CA ILE A 119 2.51 3.37 -9.16
C ILE A 119 2.19 4.86 -9.04
N ILE A 120 2.44 5.61 -10.11
CA ILE A 120 2.28 7.05 -10.18
C ILE A 120 1.22 7.36 -11.23
N GLN A 121 0.22 8.14 -10.87
CA GLN A 121 -0.87 8.52 -11.75
C GLN A 121 -0.79 10.01 -12.07
N LYS A 122 -1.18 10.36 -13.29
CA LYS A 122 -1.38 11.74 -13.70
C LYS A 122 -2.79 11.91 -14.24
N PHE A 123 -3.58 12.74 -13.55
CA PHE A 123 -4.92 13.12 -13.94
C PHE A 123 -4.94 14.58 -14.40
N PRO A 124 -5.75 14.93 -15.42
CA PRO A 124 -6.74 14.10 -16.12
C PRO A 124 -6.20 13.27 -17.30
N GLU A 125 -4.91 13.31 -17.60
CA GLU A 125 -4.32 12.70 -18.81
C GLU A 125 -4.34 11.16 -18.83
N LYS A 126 -4.82 10.52 -17.74
CA LYS A 126 -4.97 9.07 -17.61
C LYS A 126 -3.67 8.30 -17.86
N ILE A 127 -2.55 8.91 -17.46
CA ILE A 127 -1.24 8.28 -17.55
C ILE A 127 -0.96 7.53 -16.24
N LEU A 128 -0.55 6.27 -16.37
CA LEU A 128 -0.09 5.44 -15.27
C LEU A 128 1.40 5.13 -15.49
N LYS A 129 2.26 5.51 -14.56
CA LYS A 129 3.68 5.16 -14.56
C LYS A 129 3.96 4.13 -13.48
N ILE A 130 4.69 3.10 -13.82
CA ILE A 130 5.23 2.16 -12.85
C ILE A 130 6.74 2.39 -12.81
N GLU A 131 7.28 2.68 -11.63
CA GLU A 131 8.69 2.96 -11.47
C GLU A 131 9.30 2.06 -10.41
N LEU A 132 10.52 1.59 -10.68
CA LEU A 132 11.37 0.94 -9.71
C LEU A 132 12.46 1.93 -9.29
N ARG A 133 12.60 2.16 -7.99
CA ARG A 133 13.53 3.16 -7.44
C ARG A 133 14.41 2.59 -6.35
N SER A 134 15.64 3.08 -6.26
CA SER A 134 16.56 2.82 -5.14
C SER A 134 16.05 3.50 -3.88
N ILE A 135 15.99 2.82 -2.73
CA ILE A 135 15.59 3.47 -1.48
C ILE A 135 16.63 4.47 -0.97
N LYS A 136 17.91 4.20 -1.24
CA LYS A 136 19.05 4.98 -0.70
C LYS A 136 19.09 6.37 -1.32
N THR A 137 18.90 6.44 -2.63
CA THR A 137 19.04 7.68 -3.41
C THR A 137 17.71 8.20 -3.96
N LEU A 138 16.66 7.36 -3.99
CA LEU A 138 15.42 7.59 -4.74
C LEU A 138 15.61 7.66 -6.26
N ASP A 139 16.80 7.31 -6.76
CA ASP A 139 17.06 7.25 -8.19
C ASP A 139 16.19 6.20 -8.86
N ARG A 140 15.69 6.56 -10.04
CA ARG A 140 14.88 5.67 -10.85
C ARG A 140 15.77 4.65 -11.55
N LEU A 141 15.60 3.39 -11.16
CA LEU A 141 16.29 2.24 -11.72
C LEU A 141 15.60 1.75 -13.00
N TRP A 142 14.27 1.83 -13.03
CA TRP A 142 13.46 1.42 -14.17
C TRP A 142 12.12 2.17 -14.18
N SER A 143 11.52 2.31 -15.36
CA SER A 143 10.22 2.96 -15.54
C SER A 143 9.50 2.37 -16.74
N ILE A 144 8.18 2.26 -16.63
CA ILE A 144 7.28 2.10 -17.77
C ILE A 144 6.12 3.07 -17.63
N GLN A 145 5.67 3.61 -18.75
CA GLN A 145 4.43 4.36 -18.85
C GLN A 145 3.39 3.50 -19.56
N LEU A 146 2.22 3.39 -18.93
CA LEU A 146 1.05 2.70 -19.44
C LEU A 146 -0.01 3.74 -19.74
N ASP A 147 -0.57 3.66 -20.95
CA ASP A 147 -1.76 4.40 -21.30
C ASP A 147 -2.98 3.66 -20.72
N MET A 148 -3.84 4.35 -19.97
CA MET A 148 -5.03 3.74 -19.37
C MET A 148 -6.21 3.67 -20.35
N ASP A 149 -6.00 3.90 -21.64
CA ASP A 149 -6.97 3.55 -22.68
C ASP A 149 -7.29 2.04 -22.63
N LEU A 150 -8.43 1.73 -22.01
CA LEU A 150 -9.01 0.42 -21.72
C LEU A 150 -9.26 -0.39 -23.01
N LYS A 151 -8.22 -0.84 -23.69
CA LYS A 151 -8.34 -1.94 -24.65
C LYS A 151 -8.12 -3.26 -23.91
N PRO A 152 -9.01 -4.26 -24.09
CA PRO A 152 -8.84 -5.55 -23.44
C PRO A 152 -7.48 -6.16 -23.81
N TYR A 153 -6.75 -6.50 -22.75
CA TYR A 153 -5.43 -7.15 -22.65
C TYR A 153 -4.87 -7.76 -23.94
N GLN A 154 -3.80 -7.17 -24.49
CA GLN A 154 -2.99 -7.81 -25.53
C GLN A 154 -1.74 -8.53 -25.00
N TYR A 155 -1.29 -8.27 -23.76
CA TYR A 155 0.07 -8.64 -23.32
C TYR A 155 0.16 -9.45 -22.01
N GLY A 156 -0.93 -10.05 -21.54
CA GLY A 156 -0.91 -10.95 -20.38
C GLY A 156 -2.00 -12.00 -20.42
N LYS A 157 -1.67 -13.27 -20.18
CA LYS A 157 -2.66 -14.34 -20.06
C LYS A 157 -3.17 -14.40 -18.63
N ILE A 158 -4.43 -13.98 -18.42
CA ILE A 158 -5.15 -14.24 -17.17
C ILE A 158 -5.17 -15.75 -16.95
N LYS A 159 -4.64 -16.21 -15.82
CA LYS A 159 -4.62 -17.64 -15.49
C LYS A 159 -6.00 -18.12 -15.07
N GLU A 160 -6.64 -17.40 -14.14
CA GLU A 160 -7.93 -17.74 -13.55
C GLU A 160 -8.66 -16.46 -13.12
N THR A 161 -9.99 -16.49 -13.13
CA THR A 161 -10.86 -15.39 -12.66
C THR A 161 -11.81 -15.93 -11.60
N TYR A 162 -11.95 -15.21 -10.49
CA TYR A 162 -12.83 -15.57 -9.39
C TYR A 162 -13.82 -14.46 -9.11
N HIS A 163 -15.10 -14.80 -8.93
CA HIS A 163 -16.05 -13.85 -8.39
C HIS A 163 -15.77 -13.65 -6.90
N TYR A 164 -15.64 -12.39 -6.48
CA TYR A 164 -15.22 -12.04 -5.14
C TYR A 164 -16.14 -10.96 -4.57
N ASN A 165 -16.88 -11.32 -3.52
CA ASN A 165 -17.85 -10.45 -2.85
C ASN A 165 -17.57 -10.45 -1.33
N PRO A 166 -17.34 -9.28 -0.69
CA PRO A 166 -17.37 -7.91 -1.25
C PRO A 166 -16.16 -7.58 -2.13
N ARG A 167 -16.31 -6.56 -3.00
CA ARG A 167 -15.31 -6.18 -4.01
C ARG A 167 -13.93 -5.98 -3.37
N PRO A 168 -12.89 -6.65 -3.88
CA PRO A 168 -11.52 -6.40 -3.44
C PRO A 168 -11.02 -5.10 -4.05
N TYR A 169 -10.24 -4.33 -3.29
CA TYR A 169 -9.60 -3.10 -3.80
C TYR A 169 -8.11 -3.00 -3.49
N ASN A 170 -7.57 -3.86 -2.61
CA ASN A 170 -6.13 -3.94 -2.37
C ASN A 170 -5.73 -5.35 -1.90
N ALA A 171 -4.46 -5.69 -2.04
CA ALA A 171 -3.91 -6.93 -1.52
C ALA A 171 -2.43 -6.79 -1.16
N THR A 172 -1.99 -7.56 -0.18
CA THR A 172 -0.60 -7.65 0.23
C THR A 172 -0.22 -9.08 0.60
N LEU A 173 1.05 -9.43 0.40
CA LEU A 173 1.56 -10.72 0.85
C LEU A 173 1.77 -10.65 2.37
N PHE A 174 1.28 -11.68 3.06
CA PHE A 174 1.43 -11.88 4.48
C PHE A 174 2.16 -13.20 4.71
N ARG A 175 3.33 -13.14 5.36
CA ARG A 175 4.25 -14.30 5.47
C ARG A 175 4.57 -14.89 4.08
N ASP A 176 5.03 -16.14 4.03
CA ASP A 176 5.55 -16.71 2.78
C ASP A 176 4.47 -17.20 1.80
N ASN A 177 3.23 -17.42 2.27
CA ASN A 177 2.21 -18.10 1.49
C ASN A 177 0.77 -17.68 1.81
N ILE A 178 0.56 -16.49 2.38
CA ILE A 178 -0.79 -15.98 2.64
C ILE A 178 -0.98 -14.67 1.89
N LEU A 179 -2.07 -14.57 1.13
CA LEU A 179 -2.52 -13.33 0.52
C LEU A 179 -3.57 -12.68 1.42
N ALA A 180 -3.29 -11.49 1.92
CA ALA A 180 -4.28 -10.67 2.61
C ALA A 180 -4.95 -9.75 1.58
N ILE A 181 -6.25 -9.95 1.38
CA ILE A 181 -7.08 -9.16 0.46
C ILE A 181 -7.95 -8.22 1.27
N LEU A 182 -7.87 -6.94 0.96
CA LEU A 182 -8.66 -5.89 1.57
C LEU A 182 -9.97 -5.69 0.78
N THR A 183 -11.05 -5.57 1.52
CA THR A 183 -12.43 -5.42 1.03
C THR A 183 -13.17 -4.33 1.80
N GLU A 184 -14.36 -3.97 1.35
CA GLU A 184 -15.19 -2.97 2.04
C GLU A 184 -15.62 -3.43 3.45
N SER A 185 -15.62 -4.74 3.68
CA SER A 185 -16.00 -5.34 4.96
C SER A 185 -14.82 -5.66 5.90
N GLY A 186 -13.58 -5.47 5.45
CA GLY A 186 -12.37 -5.85 6.19
C GLY A 186 -11.38 -6.67 5.37
N ILE A 187 -10.57 -7.50 6.04
CA ILE A 187 -9.43 -8.22 5.45
C ILE A 187 -9.71 -9.73 5.43
N ASN A 188 -9.56 -10.33 4.25
CA ASN A 188 -9.70 -11.76 4.02
C ASN A 188 -8.33 -12.38 3.73
N PHE A 189 -7.99 -13.45 4.43
CA PHE A 189 -6.74 -14.17 4.24
C PHE A 189 -6.97 -15.41 3.39
N HIS A 190 -6.08 -15.64 2.44
CA HIS A 190 -6.09 -16.80 1.54
C HIS A 190 -4.75 -17.48 1.55
N LYS A 191 -4.74 -18.81 1.53
CA LYS A 191 -3.52 -19.57 1.34
C LYS A 191 -3.19 -19.65 -0.16
N LEU A 192 -1.94 -19.33 -0.52
CA LEU A 192 -1.38 -19.45 -1.87
C LEU A 192 -0.80 -20.86 -2.10
#